data_AF-A0A1Y5PLK8-F1
#
_entry.id   AF-A0A1Y5PLK8-F1
#
_cell.length_a   1.000
_cell.length_b   1.000
_cell.length_c   1.000
_cell.angle_alpha   90.00
_cell.angle_beta   90.00
_cell.angle_gamma   90.00
#
_symmetry.space_group_name_H-M   'P 1'
#
loop_
_entity.id
_entity.type
_entity.pdbx_description
1 polymer ?
#
loop_
_entity_poly.entity_id
_entity_poly.type
_entity_poly.pdbx_seq_one_letter_code
_entity_poly.pdbx_strand_id
1 'polypeptide(L)'
;MLLEDPYPVAVGGQAARTEPAYIAHLSAPLSRRFPRKSTEHAFHPNDAAQARLFNELMQAEIDDLEDLILLAERRWSSRLDAGWGAERTPEPVLRLRDKLKEVQRLQKALQARFGTD
;
A
#
# COMPACT_ATOMS: atom_id res chain seq x y z
N MET A 1 -35.05 26.55 60.48
CA MET A 1 -33.88 26.89 61.32
C MET A 1 -32.82 27.43 60.38
N LEU A 2 -32.70 28.76 60.24
CA LEU A 2 -31.93 29.69 61.09
C LEU A 2 -30.42 29.41 61.04
N LEU A 3 -29.67 30.20 60.25
CA LEU A 3 -28.78 31.29 60.72
C LEU A 3 -28.10 31.92 59.48
N GLU A 4 -28.48 33.14 59.08
CA GLU A 4 -27.93 34.46 59.49
C GLU A 4 -26.65 34.88 58.71
N ASP A 5 -26.73 36.12 58.23
CA ASP A 5 -25.83 37.03 57.46
C ASP A 5 -24.50 37.36 58.22
N PRO A 6 -23.59 38.33 57.86
CA PRO A 6 -23.56 39.33 56.77
C PRO A 6 -22.18 39.65 56.10
N TYR A 7 -22.26 40.45 55.01
CA TYR A 7 -21.25 41.32 54.32
C TYR A 7 -20.26 42.10 55.24
N PRO A 8 -19.09 42.67 54.79
CA PRO A 8 -19.00 43.59 53.62
C PRO A 8 -17.67 43.78 52.82
N VAL A 9 -17.86 44.26 51.58
CA VAL A 9 -17.21 45.37 50.84
C VAL A 9 -15.69 45.65 50.95
N ALA A 10 -15.01 45.60 49.80
CA ALA A 10 -14.02 46.59 49.34
C ALA A 10 -14.01 46.58 47.79
N VAL A 11 -14.70 47.50 47.11
CA VAL A 11 -14.20 48.81 46.61
C VAL A 11 -12.87 48.71 45.87
N GLY A 12 -12.94 49.00 44.56
CA GLY A 12 -11.89 49.74 43.86
C GLY A 12 -10.99 48.91 42.95
N GLY A 13 -11.23 49.01 41.64
CA GLY A 13 -10.28 48.52 40.64
C GLY A 13 -10.80 48.68 39.23
N GLN A 14 -10.66 49.87 38.67
CA GLN A 14 -10.83 50.14 37.25
C GLN A 14 -10.05 49.14 36.39
N ALA A 15 -10.69 48.55 35.39
CA ALA A 15 -9.99 48.15 34.17
C ALA A 15 -10.94 48.30 32.98
N ALA A 16 -10.48 49.12 32.05
CA ALA A 16 -11.20 49.57 30.87
C ALA A 16 -11.74 48.40 30.03
N ARG A 17 -12.96 48.57 29.53
CA ARG A 17 -13.54 47.76 28.46
C ARG A 17 -12.75 48.02 27.18
N THR A 18 -11.78 47.16 26.89
CA THR A 18 -11.08 47.15 25.60
C THR A 18 -11.90 46.32 24.62
N GLU A 19 -12.58 46.99 23.68
CA GLU A 19 -13.19 46.35 22.50
C GLU A 19 -12.09 45.59 21.73
N PRO A 20 -12.29 44.31 21.36
CA PRO A 20 -11.33 43.61 20.53
C PRO A 20 -11.47 44.14 19.10
N ALA A 21 -10.47 44.91 18.68
CA ALA A 21 -10.30 45.29 17.29
C ALA A 21 -10.26 44.02 16.42
N TYR A 22 -11.27 43.86 15.57
CA TYR A 22 -11.35 42.79 14.58
C TYR A 22 -10.15 42.89 13.64
N ILE A 23 -9.16 42.01 13.85
CA ILE A 23 -8.03 41.87 12.93
C ILE A 23 -8.56 41.18 11.68
N ALA A 24 -8.76 41.95 10.61
CA ALA A 24 -9.00 41.41 9.28
C ALA A 24 -7.77 40.59 8.86
N HIS A 25 -7.87 39.26 8.95
CA HIS A 25 -6.86 38.37 8.41
C HIS A 25 -6.88 38.45 6.88
N LEU A 26 -5.96 39.22 6.31
CA LEU A 26 -5.64 39.14 4.89
C LEU A 26 -5.07 37.74 4.63
N SER A 27 -5.86 36.87 3.99
CA SER A 27 -5.40 35.56 3.51
C SER A 27 -4.26 35.76 2.51
N ALA A 28 -3.03 35.60 2.97
CA ALA A 28 -1.88 35.51 2.08
C ALA A 28 -1.97 34.19 1.28
N PRO A 29 -1.89 34.22 -0.06
CA PRO A 29 -1.90 32.99 -0.84
C PRO A 29 -0.63 32.18 -0.54
N LEU A 30 -0.81 30.99 0.05
CA LEU A 30 0.26 30.01 0.29
C LEU A 30 0.68 29.36 -1.03
N SER A 31 1.26 30.11 -1.96
CA SER A 31 1.97 29.54 -3.11
C SER A 31 3.38 29.12 -2.71
N ARG A 32 3.48 28.10 -1.83
CA ARG A 32 4.70 27.30 -1.75
C ARG A 32 4.65 26.27 -2.87
N ARG A 33 5.23 26.62 -4.02
CA ARG A 33 5.65 25.60 -4.99
C ARG A 33 6.78 24.82 -4.33
N PHE A 34 6.47 23.65 -3.81
CA PHE A 34 7.48 22.69 -3.39
C PHE A 34 8.26 22.24 -4.64
N PRO A 35 9.60 22.26 -4.62
CA PRO A 35 10.37 21.66 -5.70
C PRO A 35 9.99 20.18 -5.77
N ARG A 36 9.46 19.74 -6.92
CA ARG A 36 9.33 18.31 -7.21
C ARG A 36 10.76 17.78 -7.27
N LYS A 37 11.14 16.91 -6.32
CA LYS A 37 12.41 16.17 -6.41
C LYS A 37 12.44 15.51 -7.79
N SER A 38 13.53 15.73 -8.51
CA SER A 38 13.84 15.01 -9.75
C SER A 38 13.73 13.52 -9.51
N THR A 39 13.16 12.79 -10.46
CA THR A 39 12.95 11.34 -10.46
C THR A 39 14.25 10.53 -10.58
N GLU A 40 15.38 11.12 -10.18
CA GLU A 40 16.62 10.38 -9.88
C GLU A 40 16.50 9.88 -8.44
N HIS A 41 15.52 9.02 -8.19
CA HIS A 41 15.30 8.45 -6.87
C HIS A 41 16.36 7.39 -6.62
N ALA A 42 17.41 7.76 -5.88
CA ALA A 42 18.10 6.79 -5.06
C ALA A 42 17.05 6.09 -4.18
N PHE A 43 16.84 4.79 -4.41
CA PHE A 43 15.91 3.99 -3.63
C PHE A 43 16.29 4.04 -2.15
N HIS A 44 15.30 4.07 -1.27
CA HIS A 44 15.60 3.92 0.15
C HIS A 44 16.16 2.50 0.37
N PRO A 45 17.19 2.30 1.22
CA PRO A 45 17.74 0.96 1.48
C PRO A 45 16.68 -0.08 1.89
N ASN A 46 15.63 0.37 2.59
CA ASN A 46 14.47 -0.46 2.92
C ASN A 46 13.70 -0.95 1.68
N ASP A 47 13.52 -0.11 0.65
CA ASP A 47 12.81 -0.51 -0.58
C ASP A 47 13.58 -1.62 -1.30
N ALA A 48 14.92 -1.53 -1.32
CA ALA A 48 15.78 -2.56 -1.89
C ALA A 48 15.78 -3.86 -1.05
N ALA A 49 15.67 -3.76 0.28
CA ALA A 49 15.52 -4.93 1.15
C ALA A 49 14.16 -5.61 0.93
N GLN A 50 13.09 -4.83 0.85
CA GLN A 50 11.75 -5.33 0.55
C GLN A 50 11.66 -5.96 -0.84
N ALA A 51 12.29 -5.33 -1.85
CA ALA A 51 12.33 -5.88 -3.21
C ALA A 51 12.99 -7.27 -3.26
N ARG A 52 14.07 -7.49 -2.49
CA ARG A 52 14.70 -8.82 -2.39
C ARG A 52 13.76 -9.86 -1.80
N LEU A 53 13.10 -9.54 -0.68
CA LEU A 53 12.11 -10.43 -0.07
C LEU A 53 10.96 -10.75 -1.03
N PHE A 54 10.43 -9.75 -1.73
CA PHE A 54 9.38 -9.98 -2.73
C PHE A 54 9.87 -10.82 -3.91
N ASN A 55 11.13 -10.68 -4.33
CA ASN A 55 11.72 -11.50 -5.37
C ASN A 55 11.81 -12.98 -4.96
N GLU A 56 12.23 -13.26 -3.72
CA GLU A 56 12.25 -14.61 -3.14
C GLU A 56 10.85 -15.22 -3.08
N LEU A 57 9.86 -14.45 -2.63
CA LEU A 57 8.46 -14.90 -2.60
C LEU A 57 7.90 -15.18 -4.00
N MET A 58 8.24 -14.35 -4.99
CA MET A 58 7.82 -14.58 -6.37
C MET A 58 8.50 -15.81 -6.97
N GLN A 59 9.75 -16.09 -6.63
CA GLN A 59 10.43 -17.31 -7.06
C GLN A 59 9.76 -18.55 -6.48
N ALA A 60 9.45 -18.55 -5.18
CA ALA A 60 8.73 -19.66 -4.55
C ALA A 60 7.35 -19.89 -5.18
N GLU A 61 6.60 -18.82 -5.46
CA GLU A 61 5.31 -18.91 -6.16
C GLU A 61 5.47 -19.45 -7.61
N ILE A 62 6.55 -19.10 -8.31
CA ILE A 62 6.85 -19.65 -9.64
C ILE A 62 7.07 -21.16 -9.55
N ASP A 63 7.91 -21.61 -8.61
CA ASP A 63 8.22 -23.03 -8.42
C ASP A 63 6.93 -23.82 -8.08
N ASP A 64 6.10 -23.30 -7.18
CA ASP A 64 4.80 -23.89 -6.82
C ASP A 64 3.84 -23.96 -8.02
N LEU A 65 3.77 -22.91 -8.83
CA LEU A 65 2.91 -22.87 -10.03
C LEU A 65 3.36 -23.88 -11.09
N GLU A 66 4.67 -24.03 -11.28
CA GLU A 66 5.24 -25.03 -12.19
C GLU A 66 4.85 -26.45 -11.76
N ASP A 67 4.99 -26.76 -10.46
CA ASP A 67 4.57 -28.05 -9.89
C ASP A 67 3.07 -28.31 -10.06
N LEU A 68 2.23 -27.31 -9.80
CA LEU A 68 0.78 -27.42 -9.98
C LEU A 68 0.39 -27.65 -11.45
N ILE A 69 1.09 -26.99 -12.39
CA ILE A 69 0.88 -27.19 -13.82
C ILE A 69 1.23 -28.63 -14.20
N LEU A 70 2.41 -29.11 -13.79
CA LEU A 70 2.85 -30.48 -14.07
C LEU A 70 1.87 -31.53 -13.54
N LEU A 71 1.39 -31.35 -12.31
CA LEU A 71 0.41 -32.24 -11.69
C LEU A 71 -0.92 -32.22 -12.47
N ALA A 72 -1.41 -31.04 -12.83
CA ALA A 72 -2.67 -30.87 -13.55
C ALA A 72 -2.59 -31.48 -14.96
N GLU A 73 -1.47 -31.29 -15.66
CA GLU A 73 -1.20 -31.86 -16.98
C GLU A 73 -1.12 -33.38 -16.92
N ARG A 74 -0.38 -33.93 -15.95
CA ARG A 74 -0.28 -35.38 -15.74
C ARG A 74 -1.65 -36.01 -15.48
N ARG A 75 -2.46 -35.36 -14.63
CA ARG A 75 -3.82 -35.82 -14.34
C ARG A 75 -4.73 -35.74 -15.56
N TRP A 76 -4.55 -34.74 -16.41
CA TRP A 76 -5.31 -34.63 -17.65
C TRP A 76 -4.89 -35.69 -18.67
N SER A 77 -3.59 -35.89 -18.91
CA SER A 77 -3.07 -36.96 -19.77
C SER A 77 -3.58 -38.33 -19.34
N SER A 78 -3.49 -38.64 -18.03
CA SER A 78 -3.96 -39.93 -17.50
C SER A 78 -5.46 -40.15 -17.73
N ARG A 79 -6.26 -39.08 -17.77
CA ARG A 79 -7.69 -39.17 -18.09
C ARG A 79 -7.90 -39.42 -19.59
N LEU A 80 -7.19 -38.70 -20.45
CA LEU A 80 -7.22 -38.92 -21.90
C LEU A 80 -6.83 -40.35 -22.27
N ASP A 81 -5.76 -40.88 -21.68
CA ASP A 81 -5.28 -42.25 -21.91
C ASP A 81 -6.33 -43.30 -21.49
N ALA A 82 -7.12 -43.00 -20.47
CA ALA A 82 -8.22 -43.84 -20.01
C ALA A 82 -9.52 -43.67 -20.84
N GLY A 83 -9.51 -42.84 -21.88
CA GLY A 83 -10.69 -42.54 -22.71
C GLY A 83 -11.68 -41.55 -22.07
N TRP A 84 -11.28 -40.89 -20.98
CA TRP A 84 -12.12 -39.94 -20.25
C TRP A 84 -11.60 -38.51 -20.44
N GLY A 85 -12.44 -37.59 -20.90
CA GLY A 85 -12.11 -36.16 -20.96
C GLY A 85 -11.89 -35.61 -22.36
N ALA A 86 -11.71 -34.28 -22.44
CA ALA A 86 -11.61 -33.56 -23.70
C ALA A 86 -10.16 -33.44 -24.18
N GLU A 87 -9.95 -33.55 -25.49
CA GLU A 87 -8.65 -33.35 -26.17
C GLU A 87 -8.10 -31.92 -26.03
N ARG A 88 -8.97 -30.95 -25.77
CA ARG A 88 -8.56 -29.57 -25.51
C ARG A 88 -7.99 -29.44 -24.10
N THR A 89 -6.92 -28.65 -23.96
CA THR A 89 -6.36 -28.28 -22.67
C THR A 89 -7.43 -27.76 -21.71
N PRO A 90 -7.57 -28.35 -20.51
CA PRO A 90 -8.56 -27.93 -19.52
C PRO A 90 -8.32 -26.50 -19.05
N GLU A 91 -9.41 -25.78 -18.84
CA GLU A 91 -9.39 -24.40 -18.32
C GLU A 91 -8.51 -24.22 -17.06
N PRO A 92 -8.49 -25.14 -16.07
CA PRO A 92 -7.59 -25.00 -14.93
C PRO A 92 -6.10 -24.93 -15.30
N VAL A 93 -5.65 -25.72 -16.29
CA VAL A 93 -4.25 -25.70 -16.75
C VAL A 93 -3.94 -24.37 -17.43
N LEU A 94 -4.87 -23.86 -18.25
CA LEU A 94 -4.71 -22.55 -18.89
C LEU A 94 -4.58 -21.42 -17.87
N ARG A 95 -5.45 -21.41 -16.85
CA ARG A 95 -5.39 -20.40 -15.78
C ARG A 95 -4.10 -20.44 -14.97
N LEU A 96 -3.59 -21.65 -14.66
CA LEU A 96 -2.30 -21.78 -13.98
C LEU A 96 -1.15 -21.22 -14.84
N ARG A 97 -1.13 -21.54 -16.13
CA ARG A 97 -0.13 -21.01 -17.08
C ARG A 97 -0.19 -19.49 -17.21
N ASP A 98 -1.39 -18.91 -17.21
CA ASP A 98 -1.54 -17.45 -17.28
C ASP A 98 -1.12 -16.77 -15.97
N LYS A 99 -1.41 -17.40 -14.82
CA LYS A 99 -0.91 -16.95 -13.51
C LYS A 99 0.62 -17.00 -13.45
N LEU A 100 1.25 -18.07 -13.93
CA LEU A 100 2.70 -18.20 -14.00
C LEU A 100 3.33 -17.05 -14.82
N LYS A 101 2.81 -16.78 -16.02
CA LYS A 101 3.29 -15.66 -16.85
C LYS A 101 3.17 -14.31 -16.14
N GLU A 102 2.08 -14.10 -15.42
CA GLU A 102 1.87 -12.86 -14.68
C GLU A 102 2.88 -12.69 -13.54
N VAL A 103 3.13 -13.74 -12.76
CA VAL A 103 4.14 -13.69 -11.67
C VAL A 103 5.54 -13.45 -12.24
N GLN A 104 5.92 -14.16 -13.31
CA GLN A 104 7.20 -13.94 -14.01
C GLN A 104 7.33 -12.49 -14.53
N ARG A 105 6.25 -11.91 -15.07
CA ARG A 105 6.22 -10.51 -15.52
C ARG A 105 6.43 -9.54 -14.35
N LEU A 106 5.78 -9.79 -13.21
CA LEU A 106 5.92 -8.96 -12.02
C LEU A 106 7.34 -9.05 -11.42
N GLN A 107 7.90 -10.26 -11.36
CA GLN A 107 9.27 -10.50 -10.91
C GLN A 107 10.26 -9.75 -11.77
N LYS A 108 10.20 -9.92 -13.10
CA LYS A 108 11.06 -9.20 -14.05
C LYS A 108 10.94 -7.68 -13.90
N ALA A 109 9.73 -7.16 -13.69
CA ALA A 109 9.51 -5.74 -13.47
C ALA A 109 10.11 -5.24 -12.15
N LEU A 110 10.09 -6.07 -11.10
CA LEU A 110 10.72 -5.77 -9.82
C LEU A 110 12.25 -5.77 -9.95
N GLN A 111 12.82 -6.80 -10.56
CA GLN A 111 14.26 -6.94 -10.81
C GLN A 111 14.79 -5.77 -11.66
N ALA A 112 14.09 -5.42 -12.74
CA ALA A 112 14.47 -4.28 -13.60
C ALA A 112 14.48 -2.94 -12.85
N ARG A 113 13.68 -2.79 -11.78
CA ARG A 113 13.63 -1.57 -10.97
C ARG A 113 14.71 -1.54 -9.88
N PHE A 114 15.00 -2.67 -9.25
CA PHE A 114 15.85 -2.72 -8.04
C PHE A 114 17.18 -3.46 -8.21
N GLY A 115 17.45 -4.07 -9.36
CA GLY A 115 18.68 -4.84 -9.63
C GLY A 115 18.78 -6.11 -8.79
N THR A 116 17.65 -6.76 -8.50
CA THR A 116 17.58 -7.99 -7.71
C THR A 116 17.71 -9.21 -8.62
N ASP A 117 18.86 -9.37 -9.27
CA ASP A 117 19.20 -10.60 -10.01
C ASP A 117 19.66 -11.71 -9.04
#